data_AF-A0A2S3U9K3-F1
#
_entry.id   AF-A0A2S3U9K3-F1
#
_cell.length_a   1.000
_cell.length_b   1.000
_cell.length_c   1.000
_cell.angle_alpha   90.00
_cell.angle_beta   90.00
_cell.angle_gamma   90.00
#
_symmetry.space_group_name_H-M   'P 1'
#
loop_
_entity.id
_entity.type
_entity.pdbx_description
1 polymer ?
#
loop_
_entity_poly.entity_id
_entity_poly.type
_entity_poly.pdbx_seq_one_letter_code
_entity_poly.pdbx_strand_id
1 'polypeptide(L)'
;MFSPDLDLVNERWINQVTINVLMPADKVKELQSDKYSPEDNLTHLSKKFHTSLVAAAIRTQSLRLFENKLVDWAKRRQAEELRLKSEQKAPGGDFYNTAISRIDRYYANAVINAESSGDMAIAKAASMLGVTLKTYHKTVDKILEMA
;
A
#
# COMPACT_ATOMS: atom_id res chain seq x y z
N MET A 1 -20.43 4.87 20.69
CA MET A 1 -20.26 6.24 20.15
C MET A 1 -18.76 6.45 20.01
N PHE A 2 -18.21 6.33 18.79
CA PHE A 2 -16.78 6.53 18.54
C PHE A 2 -16.52 8.04 18.48
N SER A 3 -15.64 8.54 19.35
CA SER A 3 -15.25 9.95 19.34
C SER A 3 -14.11 10.15 18.33
N PRO A 4 -14.23 11.07 17.35
CA PRO A 4 -13.19 11.33 16.34
C PRO A 4 -11.80 11.60 16.93
N ASP A 5 -11.74 12.19 18.12
CA ASP A 5 -10.49 12.49 18.81
C ASP A 5 -9.75 11.22 19.27
N LEU A 6 -10.51 10.18 19.65
CA LEU A 6 -9.94 8.90 20.07
C LEU A 6 -9.30 8.17 18.88
N ASP A 7 -9.95 8.23 17.71
CA ASP A 7 -9.47 7.60 16.49
C ASP A 7 -8.14 8.23 16.03
N LEU A 8 -8.02 9.56 16.10
CA LEU A 8 -6.78 10.27 15.76
C LEU A 8 -5.62 9.92 16.70
N VAL A 9 -5.89 9.80 18.00
CA VAL A 9 -4.87 9.39 18.98
C VAL A 9 -4.40 7.97 18.71
N ASN A 10 -5.34 7.04 18.44
CA ASN A 10 -5.03 5.66 18.10
C ASN A 10 -4.22 5.56 16.80
N GLU A 11 -4.62 6.29 15.75
CA GLU A 11 -3.91 6.32 14.47
C GLU A 11 -2.47 6.80 14.65
N ARG A 12 -2.25 7.88 15.42
CA ARG A 12 -0.91 8.40 15.71
C ARG A 12 -0.06 7.38 16.48
N TRP A 13 -0.65 6.71 17.47
CA TRP A 13 0.05 5.67 18.23
C TRP A 13 0.42 4.48 17.34
N ILE A 14 -0.52 3.99 16.51
CA ILE A 14 -0.26 2.91 15.56
C ILE A 14 0.84 3.30 14.57
N ASN A 15 0.79 4.51 14.01
CA ASN A 15 1.82 5.02 13.10
C ASN A 15 3.19 5.10 13.78
N GLN A 16 3.24 5.53 15.04
CA GLN A 16 4.47 5.57 15.82
C GLN A 16 5.03 4.16 16.10
N VAL A 17 4.19 3.19 16.45
CA VAL A 17 4.64 1.80 16.62
C VAL A 17 5.14 1.24 15.29
N THR A 18 4.36 1.43 14.22
CA THR A 18 4.67 0.93 12.87
C THR A 18 6.03 1.44 12.38
N ILE A 19 6.32 2.74 12.52
CA ILE A 19 7.58 3.28 12.03
C ILE A 19 8.80 2.75 12.82
N ASN A 20 8.63 2.43 14.11
CA ASN A 20 9.69 1.81 14.90
C ASN A 20 9.96 0.36 14.49
N VAL A 21 8.92 -0.38 14.08
CA VAL A 21 9.05 -1.74 13.57
C VAL A 21 9.67 -1.77 12.17
N LEU A 22 9.18 -0.93 11.26
CA LEU A 22 9.66 -0.88 9.88
C LEU A 22 11.08 -0.32 9.77
N MET A 23 11.44 0.66 10.61
CA MET A 23 12.72 1.36 10.55
C MET A 23 13.35 1.48 11.95
N PRO A 24 13.96 0.41 12.48
CA PRO A 24 14.60 0.44 13.80
C PRO A 24 15.67 1.54 13.90
N ALA A 25 15.73 2.22 15.05
CA ALA A 25 16.53 3.44 15.22
C ALA A 25 18.05 3.20 15.08
N ASP A 26 18.53 2.08 15.60
CA ASP A 26 19.90 1.60 15.47
C ASP A 26 20.26 1.36 13.99
N LYS A 27 19.39 0.67 13.25
CA LYS A 27 19.60 0.38 11.82
C LYS A 27 19.54 1.63 10.96
N VAL A 28 18.64 2.56 11.25
CA VAL A 28 18.58 3.86 10.55
C VAL A 28 19.89 4.62 10.73
N LYS A 29 20.45 4.66 11.94
CA LYS A 29 21.73 5.34 12.22
C LYS A 29 22.92 4.64 11.57
N GLU A 30 22.96 3.30 11.62
CA GLU A 30 24.01 2.48 11.00
C GLU A 30 24.12 2.69 9.49
N LEU A 31 22.97 2.82 8.82
CA LEU A 31 22.88 2.92 7.36
C LEU A 31 23.05 4.35 6.83
N GLN A 32 23.25 5.35 7.70
CA GLN A 32 23.58 6.70 7.27
C GLN A 32 25.05 6.80 6.88
N SER A 33 25.33 7.68 5.92
CA SER A 33 26.68 7.95 5.44
C SER A 33 26.87 9.44 5.25
N ASP A 34 27.95 9.97 5.83
CA ASP A 34 28.38 11.36 5.65
C ASP A 34 28.84 11.66 4.21
N LYS A 35 29.03 10.62 3.40
CA LYS A 35 29.37 10.76 1.97
C LYS A 35 28.15 11.11 1.11
N TYR A 36 26.94 10.94 1.64
CA TYR A 36 25.70 11.19 0.93
C TYR A 36 25.06 12.50 1.41
N SER A 37 24.40 13.21 0.48
CA SER A 37 23.52 14.30 0.87
C SER A 37 22.40 13.78 1.79
N PRO A 38 21.77 14.63 2.61
CA PRO A 38 20.62 14.22 3.41
C PRO A 38 19.49 13.60 2.56
N GLU A 39 19.24 14.15 1.36
CA GLU A 39 18.28 13.64 0.37
C GLU A 39 18.65 12.24 -0.16
N ASP A 40 19.93 12.01 -0.45
CA ASP A 40 20.43 10.71 -0.90
C ASP A 40 20.36 9.66 0.21
N ASN A 41 20.70 10.06 1.44
CA ASN A 41 20.53 9.21 2.63
C ASN A 41 19.06 8.80 2.80
N LEU A 42 18.10 9.73 2.64
CA LEU A 42 16.67 9.40 2.70
C LEU A 42 16.23 8.45 1.58
N THR A 43 16.73 8.68 0.37
CA THR A 43 16.44 7.82 -0.78
C THR A 43 17.02 6.42 -0.58
N HIS A 44 18.22 6.31 0.00
CA HIS A 44 18.85 5.05 0.35
C HIS A 44 18.05 4.29 1.43
N LEU A 45 17.69 4.98 2.52
CA LEU A 45 16.93 4.41 3.62
C LEU A 45 15.55 3.92 3.17
N SER A 46 14.81 4.71 2.38
CA SER A 46 13.48 4.30 1.90
C SER A 46 13.54 3.02 1.06
N LYS A 47 14.56 2.87 0.20
CA LYS A 47 14.81 1.64 -0.57
C LYS A 47 15.20 0.47 0.32
N LYS A 48 16.08 0.68 1.30
CA LYS A 48 16.59 -0.38 2.19
C LYS A 48 15.53 -0.96 3.11
N PHE A 49 14.61 -0.12 3.59
CA PHE A 49 13.50 -0.53 4.47
C PHE A 49 12.19 -0.79 3.73
N HIS A 50 12.16 -0.65 2.40
CA HIS A 50 10.96 -0.80 1.56
C HIS A 50 9.78 0.08 2.01
N THR A 51 10.08 1.30 2.46
CA THR A 51 9.09 2.28 2.89
C THR A 51 8.95 3.42 1.87
N SER A 52 7.95 4.28 2.05
CA SER A 52 7.87 5.52 1.28
C SER A 52 9.02 6.48 1.64
N LEU A 53 9.35 7.37 0.70
CA LEU A 53 10.34 8.42 0.93
C LEU A 53 9.92 9.34 2.10
N VAL A 54 8.61 9.65 2.17
CA VAL A 54 8.05 10.45 3.27
C VAL A 54 8.16 9.74 4.62
N ALA A 55 7.92 8.42 4.69
CA ALA A 55 8.08 7.66 5.93
C ALA A 55 9.53 7.68 6.42
N ALA A 56 10.49 7.53 5.50
CA ALA A 56 11.91 7.65 5.84
C ALA A 56 12.25 9.04 6.38
N ALA A 57 11.73 10.11 5.77
CA ALA A 57 11.95 11.49 6.23
C ALA A 57 11.34 11.76 7.62
N ILE A 58 10.11 11.29 7.86
CA ILE A 58 9.46 11.37 9.18
C ILE A 58 10.28 10.60 10.22
N ARG A 59 10.80 9.42 9.85
CA ARG A 59 11.61 8.62 10.78
C ARG A 59 12.90 9.34 11.16
N THR A 60 13.66 9.84 10.20
CA THR A 60 14.91 10.57 10.51
C THR A 60 14.66 11.85 11.29
N GLN A 61 13.54 12.54 11.03
CA GLN A 61 13.10 13.68 11.82
C GLN A 61 12.78 13.27 13.27
N SER A 62 12.04 12.17 13.48
CA SER A 62 11.71 11.64 14.81
C SER A 62 12.96 11.26 15.63
N LEU A 63 14.03 10.86 14.94
CA LEU A 63 15.34 10.55 15.52
C LEU A 63 16.25 11.77 15.65
N ARG A 64 15.78 12.97 15.27
CA ARG A 64 16.52 14.24 15.27
C ARG A 64 17.81 14.20 14.45
N LEU A 65 17.83 13.40 13.37
CA LEU A 65 18.98 13.27 12.48
C LEU A 65 18.99 14.37 11.41
N PHE A 66 17.81 14.87 11.01
CA PHE A 66 17.68 15.91 10.00
C PHE A 66 16.57 16.93 10.33
N GLU A 67 16.63 18.10 9.68
CA GLU A 67 15.65 19.18 9.81
C GLU A 67 14.30 18.87 9.14
N ASN A 68 13.24 19.58 9.58
CA ASN A 68 11.88 19.47 9.05
C ASN A 68 11.79 19.72 7.54
N LYS A 69 12.70 20.53 6.96
CA LYS A 69 12.72 20.87 5.53
C LYS A 69 12.80 19.63 4.62
N LEU A 70 13.44 18.55 5.09
CA LEU A 70 13.53 17.32 4.33
C LEU A 70 12.21 16.56 4.21
N VAL A 71 11.31 16.68 5.20
CA VAL A 71 9.97 16.07 5.12
C VAL A 71 9.17 16.75 4.00
N ASP A 72 9.25 18.07 3.90
CA ASP A 72 8.56 18.83 2.85
C ASP A 72 9.16 18.55 1.47
N TRP A 73 10.49 18.43 1.38
CA TRP A 73 11.16 17.95 0.17
C TRP A 73 10.66 16.56 -0.25
N ALA A 74 10.63 15.60 0.68
CA ALA A 74 10.19 14.23 0.42
C ALA A 74 8.73 14.18 -0.06
N LYS A 75 7.84 14.97 0.54
CA LYS A 75 6.43 15.09 0.11
C LYS A 75 6.32 15.60 -1.33
N ARG A 76 7.05 16.68 -1.67
CA ARG A 76 7.05 17.24 -3.03
C ARG A 76 7.58 16.22 -4.05
N ARG A 77 8.71 15.58 -3.73
CA ARG A 77 9.33 14.59 -4.61
C ARG A 77 8.40 13.39 -4.85
N GLN A 78 7.78 12.85 -3.80
CA GLN A 78 6.85 11.74 -3.94
C GLN A 78 5.59 12.11 -4.72
N ALA A 79 5.06 13.32 -4.53
CA ALA A 79 3.93 13.82 -5.32
C ALA A 79 4.27 13.94 -6.82
N GLU A 80 5.47 14.43 -7.13
CA GLU A 80 5.99 14.49 -8.51
C GLU A 80 6.12 13.09 -9.13
N GLU A 81 6.68 12.12 -8.41
CA GLU A 81 6.77 10.74 -8.92
C GLU A 81 5.41 10.12 -9.18
N LEU A 82 4.43 10.36 -8.31
CA LEU A 82 3.05 9.91 -8.50
C LEU A 82 2.43 10.55 -9.74
N ARG A 83 2.66 11.86 -9.96
CA ARG A 83 2.19 12.58 -11.14
C ARG A 83 2.81 12.00 -12.42
N LEU A 84 4.13 11.85 -12.47
CA LEU A 84 4.83 11.28 -13.62
C LEU A 84 4.38 9.85 -13.92
N LYS A 85 4.18 9.00 -12.91
CA LYS A 85 3.62 7.65 -13.08
C LYS A 85 2.19 7.66 -13.60
N SER A 86 1.38 8.65 -13.21
CA SER A 86 0.01 8.79 -13.69
C SER A 86 -0.04 9.25 -15.15
N GLU A 87 0.89 10.11 -15.56
CA GLU A 87 1.04 10.62 -16.94
C GLU A 87 1.64 9.55 -17.87
N GLN A 88 2.49 8.66 -17.36
CA GLN A 88 3.10 7.54 -18.09
C GLN A 88 2.25 6.27 -18.14
N LYS A 89 0.94 6.34 -17.83
CA LYS A 89 0.05 5.17 -17.99
C LYS A 89 0.00 4.74 -19.45
N ALA A 90 0.87 3.81 -19.83
CA ALA A 90 0.67 2.99 -21.01
C ALA A 90 -0.69 2.29 -20.87
N PRO A 91 -1.47 2.12 -21.96
CA PRO A 91 -2.70 1.36 -21.94
C PRO A 91 -2.34 -0.14 -21.81
N GLY A 92 -1.99 -0.58 -20.61
CA GLY A 92 -1.41 -1.91 -20.39
C GLY A 92 -1.79 -2.48 -19.03
N GLY A 93 -2.64 -3.49 -19.06
CA GLY A 93 -3.10 -4.24 -17.89
C GLY A 93 -4.50 -4.77 -18.16
N ASP A 94 -4.62 -6.07 -18.40
CA ASP A 94 -5.92 -6.72 -18.41
C ASP A 94 -6.46 -6.69 -16.97
N PHE A 95 -7.52 -5.89 -16.77
CA PHE A 95 -8.19 -5.71 -15.48
C PHE A 95 -8.49 -7.05 -14.82
N TYR A 96 -8.94 -8.04 -15.59
CA TYR A 96 -9.32 -9.35 -15.08
C TYR A 96 -8.09 -10.18 -14.70
N ASN A 97 -7.00 -10.11 -15.47
CA ASN A 97 -5.73 -10.77 -15.07
C ASN A 97 -5.19 -10.21 -13.75
N THR A 98 -5.33 -8.90 -13.55
CA THR A 98 -4.85 -8.23 -12.33
C THR A 98 -5.78 -8.50 -11.15
N ALA A 99 -7.09 -8.58 -11.38
CA ALA A 99 -8.06 -8.89 -10.34
C ALA A 99 -7.89 -10.32 -9.83
N ILE A 100 -7.77 -11.29 -10.74
CA ILE A 100 -7.69 -12.72 -10.40
C ILE A 100 -6.36 -13.06 -9.71
N SER A 101 -5.25 -12.42 -10.08
CA SER A 101 -3.95 -12.69 -9.45
C SER A 101 -3.87 -12.32 -7.96
N ARG A 102 -4.84 -11.57 -7.45
CA ARG A 102 -4.92 -11.15 -6.03
C ARG A 102 -5.78 -12.07 -5.18
N ILE A 103 -6.47 -13.04 -5.78
CA ILE A 103 -7.46 -13.88 -5.13
C ILE A 103 -6.94 -15.31 -5.10
N ASP A 104 -6.98 -15.94 -3.93
CA ASP A 104 -6.67 -17.37 -3.83
C ASP A 104 -7.72 -18.21 -4.58
N ARG A 105 -7.25 -19.24 -5.31
CA ARG A 105 -8.12 -20.08 -6.15
C ARG A 105 -9.17 -20.85 -5.34
N TYR A 106 -8.80 -21.38 -4.18
CA TYR A 106 -9.75 -22.14 -3.35
C TYR A 106 -10.79 -21.21 -2.73
N TYR A 107 -10.35 -20.05 -2.27
CA TYR A 107 -11.26 -19.00 -1.79
C TYR A 107 -12.23 -18.56 -2.89
N ALA A 108 -11.74 -18.30 -4.10
CA ALA A 108 -12.58 -17.90 -5.23
C ALA A 108 -13.66 -18.96 -5.53
N ASN A 109 -13.28 -20.23 -5.60
CA ASN A 109 -14.21 -21.33 -5.85
C ASN A 109 -15.25 -21.49 -4.75
N ALA A 110 -14.87 -21.32 -3.47
CA ALA A 110 -15.81 -21.39 -2.36
C ALA A 110 -16.87 -20.27 -2.44
N VAL A 111 -16.44 -19.04 -2.80
CA VAL A 111 -17.35 -17.89 -2.98
C VAL A 111 -18.28 -18.10 -4.18
N ILE A 112 -17.76 -18.58 -5.31
CA ILE A 112 -18.56 -18.86 -6.51
C ILE A 112 -19.59 -19.94 -6.23
N ASN A 113 -19.21 -21.04 -5.57
CA ASN A 113 -20.13 -22.13 -5.24
C ASN A 113 -21.24 -21.70 -4.28
N ALA A 114 -20.92 -20.89 -3.26
CA ALA A 114 -21.92 -20.36 -2.33
C ALA A 114 -22.91 -19.41 -3.02
N GLU A 115 -22.42 -18.60 -3.98
CA GLU A 115 -23.29 -17.74 -4.79
C GLU A 115 -24.19 -18.55 -5.72
N SER A 116 -23.62 -19.51 -6.46
CA SER A 116 -24.35 -20.34 -7.42
C SER A 116 -25.36 -21.29 -6.76
N SER A 117 -25.14 -21.65 -5.50
CA SER A 117 -26.09 -22.45 -4.70
C SER A 117 -27.22 -21.63 -4.09
N GLY A 118 -27.16 -20.29 -4.18
CA GLY A 118 -28.14 -19.37 -3.60
C GLY A 118 -27.90 -19.04 -2.13
N ASP A 119 -26.84 -19.54 -1.52
CA ASP A 119 -26.47 -19.27 -0.12
C ASP A 119 -25.88 -17.86 0.07
N MET A 120 -25.48 -17.21 -1.03
CA MET A 120 -24.90 -15.87 -1.02
C MET A 120 -25.44 -15.02 -2.18
N ALA A 121 -25.81 -13.78 -1.88
CA ALA A 121 -26.17 -12.81 -2.91
C ALA A 121 -24.98 -12.43 -3.79
N ILE A 122 -25.20 -12.28 -5.10
CA ILE A 122 -24.20 -11.89 -6.10
C ILE A 122 -23.42 -10.60 -5.74
N ALA A 123 -24.09 -9.61 -5.13
CA ALA A 123 -23.45 -8.38 -4.69
C ALA A 123 -22.43 -8.63 -3.56
N LYS A 124 -22.73 -9.59 -2.68
CA LYS A 124 -21.83 -10.00 -1.60
C LYS A 124 -20.65 -10.80 -2.16
N ALA A 125 -20.90 -11.72 -3.10
CA ALA A 125 -19.85 -12.46 -3.78
C ALA A 125 -18.89 -11.53 -4.55
N ALA A 126 -19.42 -10.54 -5.27
CA ALA A 126 -18.62 -9.54 -5.97
C ALA A 126 -17.72 -8.74 -5.00
N SER A 127 -18.29 -8.29 -3.87
CA SER A 127 -17.50 -7.62 -2.81
C SER A 127 -16.42 -8.53 -2.23
N MET A 128 -16.70 -9.83 -2.05
CA MET A 128 -15.75 -10.80 -1.50
C MET A 128 -14.61 -11.14 -2.46
N LEU A 129 -14.87 -11.10 -3.77
CA LEU A 129 -13.86 -11.22 -4.83
C LEU A 129 -13.17 -9.88 -5.14
N GLY A 130 -13.53 -8.79 -4.46
CA GLY A 130 -12.93 -7.47 -4.70
C GLY A 130 -13.23 -6.88 -6.08
N VAL A 131 -14.35 -7.27 -6.69
CA VAL A 131 -14.79 -6.79 -8.01
C VAL A 131 -16.14 -6.08 -7.93
N THR A 132 -16.42 -5.24 -8.91
CA THR A 132 -17.75 -4.61 -9.02
C THR A 132 -18.78 -5.63 -9.49
N LEU A 133 -20.06 -5.40 -9.17
CA LEU A 133 -21.16 -6.22 -9.70
C LEU A 133 -21.13 -6.27 -11.24
N LYS A 134 -20.77 -5.15 -11.89
CA LYS A 134 -20.66 -5.04 -13.35
C LYS A 134 -19.58 -5.96 -13.95
N THR A 135 -18.51 -6.22 -13.20
CA THR A 135 -17.37 -7.04 -13.66
C THR A 135 -17.42 -8.47 -13.14
N TYR A 136 -18.42 -8.82 -12.32
CA TYR A 136 -18.49 -10.09 -11.61
C TYR A 136 -18.50 -11.29 -12.56
N HIS A 137 -19.48 -11.39 -13.47
CA HIS A 137 -19.60 -12.55 -14.37
C HIS A 137 -18.33 -12.81 -15.17
N LYS A 138 -17.76 -11.77 -15.80
CA LYS A 138 -16.49 -11.90 -16.54
C LYS A 138 -15.30 -12.32 -15.67
N THR A 139 -15.32 -11.98 -14.38
CA THR A 139 -14.28 -12.40 -13.44
C THR A 139 -14.46 -13.88 -13.10
N VAL A 140 -15.70 -14.32 -12.86
CA VAL A 140 -16.06 -15.72 -12.60
C VAL A 140 -15.71 -16.61 -13.79
N ASP A 141 -16.12 -16.22 -15.00
CA ASP A 141 -15.82 -16.97 -16.24
C ASP A 141 -14.32 -17.24 -16.36
N LYS A 142 -13.52 -16.20 -16.14
CA LYS A 142 -12.07 -16.28 -16.25
C LYS A 142 -11.41 -17.07 -15.12
N ILE A 143 -11.99 -17.08 -13.91
CA ILE A 143 -11.54 -17.96 -12.82
C ILE A 143 -11.82 -19.42 -13.18
N LEU A 144 -12.97 -19.72 -13.79
CA LEU A 144 -13.36 -21.06 -14.22
C LEU A 144 -12.56 -21.55 -15.43
N GLU A 145 -12.21 -20.66 -16.37
CA GLU A 145 -11.32 -20.98 -17.52
C GLU A 145 -9.89 -21.36 -17.08
N MET A 146 -9.46 -20.90 -15.91
CA MET A 146 -8.16 -21.24 -15.31
C MET A 146 -8.20 -22.51 -14.46
N ALA A 147 -9.39 -23.13 -14.30
CA ALA A 147 -9.60 -24.26 -13.41
C ALA A 147 -9.31 -25.62 -14.07
#